data_AF-A0A3N2FWG6-F1
#
_entry.id   AF-A0A3N2FWG6-F1
#
_cell.length_a   1.000
_cell.length_b   1.000
_cell.length_c   1.000
_cell.angle_alpha   90.00
_cell.angle_beta   90.00
_cell.angle_gamma   90.00
#
_symmetry.space_group_name_H-M   'P 1'
#
loop_
_entity.id
_entity.type
_entity.pdbx_description
1 polymer ?
#
loop_
_entity_poly.entity_id
_entity_poly.type
_entity_poly.pdbx_seq_one_letter_code
_entity_poly.pdbx_strand_id
1 'polypeptide(L)'
;MGLRHATDLEGWRRWQRGRDPLRAARSRLRPSAPAPLVLHLRGAEPSILLAVEAATASAVAATAASLAHLDGLPVAVLAPGDVTALLPGEWTVRPVPDGSAAPVELRGLRAVVATGHYLRSGATAHRWAGPLGARVLVVQHGLLTPFAPPLPPESTLLAFSAADADFWRSGRSDVTTAVVGSQLLWSAAQRPRAALTQERPLFLGQLHGAELPRRIAAATAGRFCRDTGADYRPHPAEVDRRSRWQHAAWRRSGIRVLAGGDLAAQHRPIASVFSTGVLEAAAAGTPAWVTCVEPPAWVREFWGRYGLSVWGEGPPTPAPLAPALEPAAAVAAAALAITEGGVR
;
A
#
# COMPACT_ATOMS: atom_id res chain seq x y z
N MET A 1 -16.57 1.43 12.40
CA MET A 1 -16.31 2.60 11.52
C MET A 1 -16.02 2.08 10.13
N GLY A 2 -16.27 2.85 9.06
CA GLY A 2 -15.94 2.46 7.68
C GLY A 2 -15.34 3.63 6.89
N LEU A 3 -15.28 3.50 5.57
CA LEU A 3 -14.80 4.55 4.67
C LEU A 3 -15.73 5.75 4.64
N ARG A 4 -15.15 6.94 4.50
CA ARG A 4 -15.91 8.19 4.24
C ARG A 4 -16.48 8.26 2.83
N HIS A 5 -15.83 7.59 1.88
CA HIS A 5 -16.22 7.55 0.47
C HIS A 5 -16.31 6.09 0.04
N ALA A 6 -17.27 5.32 0.59
CA ALA A 6 -17.37 3.88 0.35
C ALA A 6 -17.76 3.49 -1.09
N THR A 7 -18.49 4.37 -1.79
CA THR A 7 -19.00 4.17 -3.16
C THR A 7 -18.65 5.31 -4.13
N ASP A 8 -18.12 6.44 -3.63
CA ASP A 8 -17.89 7.66 -4.41
C ASP A 8 -16.40 7.90 -4.69
N LEU A 9 -15.88 7.27 -5.76
CA LEU A 9 -14.48 7.46 -6.14
C LEU A 9 -14.20 8.92 -6.54
N GLU A 10 -15.15 9.60 -7.18
CA GLU A 10 -14.95 10.98 -7.59
C GLU A 10 -14.94 11.95 -6.40
N GLY A 11 -15.79 11.71 -5.39
CA GLY A 11 -15.75 12.40 -4.11
C GLY A 11 -14.43 12.18 -3.39
N TRP A 12 -13.94 10.94 -3.36
CA TRP A 12 -12.63 10.64 -2.82
C TRP A 12 -11.51 11.40 -3.57
N ARG A 13 -11.53 11.42 -4.91
CA ARG A 13 -10.56 12.17 -5.73
C ARG A 13 -10.63 13.68 -5.46
N ARG A 14 -11.84 14.25 -5.32
CA ARG A 14 -12.03 15.66 -4.94
C ARG A 14 -11.43 15.94 -3.56
N TRP A 15 -11.72 15.09 -2.58
CA TRP A 15 -11.16 15.19 -1.23
C TRP A 15 -9.63 15.14 -1.25
N GLN A 16 -9.04 14.16 -1.95
CA GLN A 16 -7.59 13.97 -2.01
C GLN A 16 -6.89 15.19 -2.63
N ARG A 17 -7.42 15.72 -3.74
CA ARG A 17 -6.89 16.94 -4.38
C ARG A 17 -6.97 18.16 -3.47
N GLY A 18 -7.99 18.23 -2.60
CA GLY A 18 -8.17 19.31 -1.63
C GLY A 18 -7.12 19.33 -0.49
N ARG A 19 -6.36 18.25 -0.29
CA ARG A 19 -5.36 18.14 0.80
C ARG A 19 -4.01 18.78 0.46
N ASP A 20 -3.70 18.95 -0.81
CA ASP A 20 -2.54 19.73 -1.28
C ASP A 20 -2.96 20.68 -2.41
N PRO A 21 -3.66 21.78 -2.08
CA PRO A 21 -4.19 22.71 -3.08
C PRO A 21 -3.08 23.39 -3.88
N LEU A 22 -1.88 23.52 -3.30
CA LEU A 22 -0.71 24.08 -3.99
C LEU A 22 -0.13 23.10 -5.02
N ARG A 23 -0.05 21.79 -4.72
CA ARG A 23 0.30 20.77 -5.70
C ARG A 23 -0.78 20.65 -6.78
N ALA A 24 -2.06 20.71 -6.42
CA ALA A 24 -3.16 20.70 -7.39
C ALA A 24 -3.09 21.91 -8.35
N ALA A 25 -2.90 23.13 -7.82
CA ALA A 25 -2.72 24.33 -8.63
C ALA A 25 -1.46 24.26 -9.51
N ARG A 26 -0.32 23.79 -8.97
CA ARG A 26 0.91 23.62 -9.76
C ARG A 26 0.77 22.59 -10.86
N SER A 27 0.08 21.48 -10.62
CA SER A 27 -0.17 20.46 -11.65
C SER A 27 -1.01 20.98 -12.82
N ARG A 28 -1.87 21.98 -12.57
CA ARG A 28 -2.63 22.69 -13.61
C ARG A 28 -1.77 23.68 -14.40
N LEU A 29 -0.81 24.32 -13.75
CA LEU A 29 0.07 25.33 -14.36
C LEU A 29 1.27 24.71 -15.10
N ARG A 30 1.73 23.53 -14.67
CA ARG A 30 2.78 22.75 -15.31
C ARG A 30 2.37 21.27 -15.30
N PRO A 31 1.58 20.83 -16.29
CA PRO A 31 1.29 19.41 -16.45
C PRO A 31 2.60 18.71 -16.80
N SER A 32 3.15 17.89 -15.89
CA SER A 32 4.10 16.86 -16.29
C SER A 32 3.30 15.79 -17.01
N ALA A 33 3.69 15.44 -18.23
CA ALA A 33 3.16 14.25 -18.88
C ALA A 33 3.43 13.06 -17.94
N PRO A 34 2.40 12.34 -17.47
CA PRO A 34 2.64 11.17 -16.65
C PRO A 34 3.30 10.10 -17.52
N ALA A 35 4.15 9.25 -16.94
CA ALA A 35 4.82 8.19 -17.68
C ALA A 35 3.79 7.35 -18.45
N PRO A 36 4.03 6.98 -19.73
CA PRO A 36 3.09 6.18 -20.49
C PRO A 36 2.89 4.83 -19.80
N LEU A 37 1.68 4.26 -19.92
CA LEU A 37 1.45 2.89 -19.47
C LEU A 37 2.14 1.93 -20.44
N VAL A 38 2.71 0.87 -19.92
CA VAL A 38 3.36 -0.20 -20.70
C VAL A 38 2.73 -1.54 -20.29
N LEU A 39 2.29 -2.29 -21.30
CA LEU A 39 1.82 -3.66 -21.17
C LEU A 39 3.00 -4.60 -21.41
N HIS A 40 3.25 -5.49 -20.47
CA HIS A 40 4.25 -6.54 -20.54
C HIS A 40 3.50 -7.86 -20.71
N LEU A 41 3.87 -8.64 -21.73
CA LEU A 41 3.22 -9.90 -22.08
C LEU A 41 4.22 -11.04 -21.94
N ARG A 42 3.81 -12.10 -21.24
CA ARG A 42 4.50 -13.39 -21.17
C ARG A 42 3.56 -14.46 -21.72
N GLY A 43 4.01 -15.22 -22.72
CA GLY A 43 3.19 -16.23 -23.40
C GLY A 43 2.12 -15.61 -24.34
N ALA A 44 1.39 -16.49 -25.04
CA ALA A 44 0.28 -16.10 -25.89
C ALA A 44 -1.03 -16.07 -25.09
N GLU A 45 -1.89 -15.09 -25.37
CA GLU A 45 -3.25 -14.97 -24.81
C GLU A 45 -3.32 -15.07 -23.27
N PRO A 46 -2.68 -14.12 -22.55
CA PRO A 46 -2.74 -14.08 -21.10
C PRO A 46 -4.16 -14.03 -20.54
N SER A 47 -4.42 -14.92 -19.57
CA SER A 47 -5.71 -15.00 -18.86
C SER A 47 -5.73 -14.19 -17.56
N ILE A 48 -4.58 -13.75 -17.08
CA ILE A 48 -4.39 -12.96 -15.87
C ILE A 48 -3.62 -11.67 -16.20
N LEU A 49 -4.13 -10.53 -15.71
CA LEU A 49 -3.46 -9.23 -15.79
C LEU A 49 -3.17 -8.68 -14.40
N LEU A 50 -1.91 -8.37 -14.09
CA LEU A 50 -1.51 -7.68 -12.87
C LEU A 50 -1.30 -6.18 -13.14
N ALA A 51 -2.07 -5.33 -12.48
CA ALA A 51 -1.96 -3.88 -12.58
C ALA A 51 -1.07 -3.32 -11.48
N VAL A 52 0.16 -2.95 -11.83
CA VAL A 52 1.16 -2.37 -10.92
C VAL A 52 1.07 -0.84 -10.98
N GLU A 53 0.84 -0.21 -9.82
CA GLU A 53 0.55 1.24 -9.78
C GLU A 53 1.79 2.14 -9.73
N ALA A 54 2.97 1.57 -9.43
CA ALA A 54 4.21 2.31 -9.46
C ALA A 54 5.37 1.42 -9.90
N ALA A 55 6.29 1.98 -10.69
CA ALA A 55 7.53 1.32 -11.11
C ALA A 55 8.61 1.34 -10.01
N THR A 56 8.22 1.14 -8.76
CA THR A 56 9.16 0.99 -7.63
C THR A 56 9.25 -0.49 -7.26
N ALA A 57 10.44 -0.93 -6.83
CA ALA A 57 10.66 -2.32 -6.41
C ALA A 57 9.64 -2.76 -5.34
N SER A 58 9.25 -1.87 -4.42
CA SER A 58 8.25 -2.16 -3.38
C SER A 58 6.83 -2.31 -3.94
N ALA A 59 6.42 -1.50 -4.92
CA ALA A 59 5.10 -1.59 -5.52
C ALA A 59 4.99 -2.80 -6.46
N VAL A 60 6.07 -3.11 -7.18
CA VAL A 60 6.21 -4.36 -7.93
C VAL A 60 6.14 -5.54 -6.96
N ALA A 61 6.90 -5.56 -5.86
CA ALA A 61 6.82 -6.65 -4.88
C ALA A 61 5.41 -6.84 -4.28
N ALA A 62 4.66 -5.77 -4.01
CA ALA A 62 3.33 -5.87 -3.41
C ALA A 62 2.26 -6.49 -4.32
N THR A 63 2.41 -6.38 -5.65
CA THR A 63 1.41 -6.89 -6.62
C THR A 63 1.96 -8.04 -7.48
N ALA A 64 3.23 -7.98 -7.83
CA ALA A 64 3.92 -8.93 -8.69
C ALA A 64 4.61 -10.08 -7.94
N ALA A 65 4.65 -10.09 -6.60
CA ALA A 65 5.12 -11.28 -5.86
C ALA A 65 4.31 -12.54 -6.23
N SER A 66 3.03 -12.39 -6.57
CA SER A 66 2.22 -13.52 -7.05
C SER A 66 2.70 -14.10 -8.38
N LEU A 67 3.52 -13.39 -9.17
CA LEU A 67 4.09 -13.92 -10.42
C LEU A 67 4.95 -15.17 -10.18
N ALA A 68 5.63 -15.26 -9.03
CA ALA A 68 6.43 -16.44 -8.66
C ALA A 68 5.58 -17.71 -8.46
N HIS A 69 4.26 -17.57 -8.37
CA HIS A 69 3.31 -18.68 -8.27
C HIS A 69 2.46 -18.85 -9.54
N LEU A 70 2.80 -18.14 -10.62
CA LEU A 70 2.14 -18.20 -11.93
C LEU A 70 3.12 -18.65 -13.02
N ASP A 71 4.18 -19.37 -12.64
CA ASP A 71 5.23 -19.80 -13.57
C ASP A 71 4.69 -20.74 -14.65
N GLY A 72 5.21 -20.57 -15.87
CA GLY A 72 4.77 -21.32 -17.05
C GLY A 72 3.42 -20.89 -17.63
N LEU A 73 2.68 -19.98 -16.98
CA LEU A 73 1.39 -19.51 -17.46
C LEU A 73 1.48 -18.21 -18.27
N PRO A 74 0.64 -18.05 -19.31
CA PRO A 74 0.47 -16.77 -19.99
C PRO A 74 -0.11 -15.70 -19.06
N VAL A 75 0.64 -14.62 -18.85
CA VAL A 75 0.27 -13.53 -17.93
C VAL A 75 0.66 -12.18 -18.52
N ALA A 76 -0.06 -11.14 -18.10
CA ALA A 76 0.22 -9.76 -18.46
C ALA A 76 0.49 -8.89 -17.24
N VAL A 77 1.33 -7.87 -17.40
CA VAL A 77 1.59 -6.83 -16.39
C VAL A 77 1.39 -5.46 -17.00
N LEU A 78 0.54 -4.64 -16.38
CA LEU A 78 0.34 -3.23 -16.78
C LEU A 78 0.98 -2.31 -15.72
N ALA A 79 1.93 -1.48 -16.13
CA ALA A 79 2.68 -0.61 -15.24
C ALA A 79 2.93 0.79 -15.84
N PRO A 80 3.22 1.81 -15.01
CA PRO A 80 3.68 3.11 -15.50
C PRO A 80 5.16 3.02 -15.91
N GLY A 81 5.41 2.83 -17.21
CA GLY A 81 6.74 2.61 -17.78
C GLY A 81 7.14 1.13 -17.86
N ASP A 82 8.27 0.88 -18.52
CA ASP A 82 8.85 -0.45 -18.65
C ASP A 82 9.46 -0.89 -17.31
N VAL A 83 8.96 -2.00 -16.77
CA VAL A 83 9.41 -2.60 -15.51
C VAL A 83 10.03 -3.99 -15.71
N THR A 84 10.37 -4.37 -16.95
CA THR A 84 10.91 -5.69 -17.28
C THR A 84 12.11 -6.08 -16.40
N ALA A 85 12.99 -5.13 -16.07
CA ALA A 85 14.14 -5.36 -15.19
C ALA A 85 13.77 -5.77 -13.75
N LEU A 86 12.52 -5.61 -13.34
CA LEU A 86 12.00 -5.98 -12.02
C LEU A 86 11.10 -7.23 -12.07
N LEU A 87 10.82 -7.77 -13.25
CA LEU A 87 9.93 -8.92 -13.43
C LEU A 87 10.75 -10.19 -13.71
N PRO A 88 10.33 -11.36 -13.19
CA PRO A 88 10.97 -12.63 -13.54
C PRO A 88 10.56 -13.08 -14.95
N GLY A 89 11.53 -13.63 -15.70
CA GLY A 89 11.33 -14.21 -17.03
C GLY A 89 11.43 -13.20 -18.18
N GLU A 90 11.09 -13.66 -19.38
CA GLU A 90 11.14 -12.85 -20.61
C GLU A 90 9.78 -12.23 -20.93
N TRP A 91 9.79 -10.97 -21.35
CA TRP A 91 8.59 -10.17 -21.57
C TRP A 91 8.63 -9.45 -22.91
N THR A 92 7.51 -9.49 -23.63
CA THR A 92 7.26 -8.59 -24.76
C THR A 92 6.60 -7.33 -24.24
N VAL A 93 7.17 -6.15 -24.54
CA VAL A 93 6.66 -4.86 -24.06
C VAL A 93 5.91 -4.11 -25.15
N ARG A 94 4.81 -3.44 -24.78
CA ARG A 94 4.05 -2.58 -25.67
C ARG A 94 3.56 -1.32 -24.95
N PRO A 95 3.81 -0.11 -25.49
CA PRO A 95 3.19 1.10 -24.99
C PRO A 95 1.66 1.05 -25.13
N VAL A 96 0.95 1.54 -24.11
CA VAL A 96 -0.50 1.61 -24.07
C VAL A 96 -0.91 3.09 -24.06
N PRO A 97 -1.54 3.59 -25.14
CA PRO A 97 -2.10 4.93 -25.15
C PRO A 97 -3.18 5.11 -24.08
N ASP A 98 -3.22 6.28 -23.44
CA ASP A 98 -4.27 6.58 -22.46
C ASP A 98 -5.66 6.50 -23.11
N GLY A 99 -6.59 5.85 -22.41
CA GLY A 99 -7.97 5.70 -22.87
C GLY A 99 -8.18 4.65 -23.97
N SER A 100 -7.15 3.93 -24.40
CA SER A 100 -7.30 2.89 -25.42
C SER A 100 -8.19 1.74 -24.95
N ALA A 101 -8.82 1.06 -25.92
CA ALA A 101 -9.41 -0.25 -25.71
C ALA A 101 -8.35 -1.28 -25.30
N ALA A 102 -8.80 -2.43 -24.79
CA ALA A 102 -7.90 -3.52 -24.44
C ALA A 102 -7.19 -4.03 -25.71
N PRO A 103 -5.86 -4.23 -25.70
CA PRO A 103 -5.15 -4.87 -26.80
C PRO A 103 -5.70 -6.26 -27.12
N VAL A 104 -5.63 -6.67 -28.39
CA VAL A 104 -6.17 -7.94 -28.88
C VAL A 104 -5.58 -9.16 -28.16
N GLU A 105 -4.35 -9.05 -27.68
CA GLU A 105 -3.67 -10.09 -26.90
C GLU A 105 -4.38 -10.39 -25.58
N LEU A 106 -5.15 -9.43 -25.03
CA LEU A 106 -5.93 -9.61 -23.80
C LEU A 106 -7.33 -10.18 -24.06
N ARG A 107 -7.65 -10.66 -25.27
CA ARG A 107 -8.94 -11.32 -25.55
C ARG A 107 -9.24 -12.52 -24.63
N GLY A 108 -8.18 -13.19 -24.17
CA GLY A 108 -8.24 -14.32 -23.25
C GLY A 108 -8.35 -13.93 -21.78
N LEU A 109 -8.35 -12.64 -21.44
CA LEU A 109 -8.32 -12.17 -20.06
C LEU A 109 -9.57 -12.66 -19.30
N ARG A 110 -9.35 -13.17 -18.09
CA ARG A 110 -10.40 -13.65 -17.18
C ARG A 110 -10.27 -13.05 -15.78
N ALA A 111 -9.05 -12.73 -15.34
CA ALA A 111 -8.80 -12.15 -14.03
C ALA A 111 -7.89 -10.91 -14.11
N VAL A 112 -8.28 -9.85 -13.42
CA VAL A 112 -7.45 -8.66 -13.18
C VAL A 112 -7.10 -8.61 -11.71
N VAL A 113 -5.81 -8.51 -11.39
CA VAL A 113 -5.29 -8.31 -10.03
C VAL A 113 -4.77 -6.88 -9.92
N ALA A 114 -5.36 -6.07 -9.05
CA ALA A 114 -4.98 -4.67 -8.87
C ALA A 114 -5.01 -4.27 -7.40
N THR A 115 -4.42 -3.14 -7.03
CA THR A 115 -4.58 -2.57 -5.67
C THR A 115 -5.82 -1.67 -5.53
N GLY A 116 -6.55 -1.48 -6.63
CA GLY A 116 -7.79 -0.72 -6.74
C GLY A 116 -7.95 -0.15 -8.15
N HIS A 117 -8.83 0.83 -8.32
CA HIS A 117 -9.08 1.53 -9.61
C HIS A 117 -8.94 3.06 -9.50
N TYR A 118 -8.29 3.52 -8.44
CA TYR A 118 -8.14 4.94 -8.13
C TYR A 118 -6.86 5.56 -8.74
N LEU A 119 -5.89 4.72 -9.14
CA LEU A 119 -4.68 5.08 -9.88
C LEU A 119 -4.73 4.56 -11.33
N ARG A 120 -3.77 4.97 -12.17
CA ARG A 120 -3.86 4.87 -13.63
C ARG A 120 -3.85 3.42 -14.13
N SER A 121 -2.99 2.56 -13.59
CA SER A 121 -2.86 1.18 -14.07
C SER A 121 -4.14 0.40 -13.76
N GLY A 122 -4.58 0.44 -12.50
CA GLY A 122 -5.80 -0.23 -12.05
C GLY A 122 -7.07 0.34 -12.67
N ALA A 123 -7.15 1.66 -12.89
CA ALA A 123 -8.27 2.26 -13.62
C ALA A 123 -8.35 1.75 -15.06
N THR A 124 -7.21 1.60 -15.74
CA THR A 124 -7.16 1.06 -17.11
C THR A 124 -7.49 -0.42 -17.15
N ALA A 125 -6.92 -1.23 -16.25
CA ALA A 125 -7.23 -2.64 -16.15
C ALA A 125 -8.71 -2.88 -15.82
N HIS A 126 -9.30 -2.08 -14.92
CA HIS A 126 -10.73 -2.15 -14.61
C HIS A 126 -11.62 -1.79 -15.80
N ARG A 127 -11.28 -0.75 -16.58
CA ARG A 127 -12.02 -0.43 -17.82
C ARG A 127 -11.98 -1.55 -18.84
N TRP A 128 -10.85 -2.27 -18.94
CA TRP A 128 -10.72 -3.41 -19.86
C TRP A 128 -11.49 -4.64 -19.36
N ALA A 129 -11.54 -4.84 -18.04
CA ALA A 129 -12.18 -6.01 -17.45
C ALA A 129 -13.66 -6.15 -17.84
N GLY A 130 -14.42 -5.05 -17.80
CA GLY A 130 -15.87 -5.05 -18.09
C GLY A 130 -16.21 -5.62 -19.48
N PRO A 131 -15.74 -5.01 -20.59
CA PRO A 131 -16.00 -5.51 -21.94
C PRO A 131 -15.46 -6.93 -22.22
N LEU A 132 -14.43 -7.36 -21.48
CA LEU A 132 -13.82 -8.69 -21.61
C LEU A 132 -14.48 -9.74 -20.71
N GLY A 133 -15.44 -9.36 -19.86
CA GLY A 133 -16.05 -10.25 -18.87
C GLY A 133 -15.06 -10.75 -17.82
N ALA A 134 -13.94 -10.07 -17.63
CA ALA A 134 -12.93 -10.44 -16.65
C ALA A 134 -13.34 -9.99 -15.25
N ARG A 135 -13.05 -10.82 -14.24
CA ARG A 135 -13.29 -10.50 -12.83
C ARG A 135 -12.15 -9.68 -12.26
N VAL A 136 -12.48 -8.75 -11.36
CA VAL A 136 -11.49 -7.86 -10.72
C VAL A 136 -11.24 -8.30 -9.28
N LEU A 137 -10.00 -8.65 -9.00
CA LEU A 137 -9.45 -8.92 -7.67
C LEU A 137 -8.70 -7.67 -7.18
N VAL A 138 -9.10 -7.16 -6.02
CA VAL A 138 -8.44 -6.03 -5.36
C VAL A 138 -7.60 -6.55 -4.21
N VAL A 139 -6.28 -6.40 -4.29
CA VAL A 139 -5.33 -6.76 -3.24
C VAL A 139 -5.13 -5.58 -2.31
N GLN A 140 -5.36 -5.79 -1.02
CA GLN A 140 -4.96 -4.82 -0.01
C GLN A 140 -3.43 -4.70 -0.01
N HIS A 141 -2.91 -3.48 -0.13
CA HIS A 141 -1.47 -3.22 -0.18
C HIS A 141 -0.96 -2.42 1.03
N GLY A 142 -1.86 -1.93 1.89
CA GLY A 142 -1.52 -1.08 3.02
C GLY A 142 -2.62 -1.06 4.08
N LEU A 143 -2.31 -0.42 5.20
CA LEU A 143 -3.27 -0.27 6.30
C LEU A 143 -4.34 0.75 5.95
N LEU A 144 -5.58 0.44 6.31
CA LEU A 144 -6.77 1.18 5.91
C LEU A 144 -7.12 2.24 6.94
N THR A 145 -7.28 3.47 6.48
CA THR A 145 -7.90 4.56 7.25
C THR A 145 -9.29 4.85 6.69
N PRO A 146 -10.15 5.63 7.37
CA PRO A 146 -11.44 6.05 6.81
C PRO A 146 -11.34 6.85 5.50
N PHE A 147 -10.13 7.24 5.11
CA PHE A 147 -9.85 7.99 3.89
C PHE A 147 -9.29 7.11 2.76
N ALA A 148 -9.25 5.79 2.92
CA ALA A 148 -8.89 4.90 1.83
C ALA A 148 -9.90 5.04 0.66
N PRO A 149 -9.45 4.84 -0.59
CA PRO A 149 -10.32 4.92 -1.76
C PRO A 149 -11.36 3.78 -1.75
N PRO A 150 -12.56 3.99 -2.37
CA PRO A 150 -13.54 2.93 -2.52
C PRO A 150 -13.05 1.79 -3.42
N LEU A 151 -13.58 0.61 -3.16
CA LEU A 151 -13.40 -0.56 -4.02
C LEU A 151 -14.17 -0.37 -5.34
N PRO A 152 -13.68 -0.94 -6.47
CA PRO A 152 -14.48 -1.03 -7.68
C PRO A 152 -15.78 -1.82 -7.43
N PRO A 153 -16.88 -1.47 -8.10
CA PRO A 153 -18.10 -2.28 -8.09
C PRO A 153 -17.83 -3.72 -8.51
N GLU A 154 -18.61 -4.67 -7.97
CA GLU A 154 -18.61 -6.08 -8.42
C GLU A 154 -17.22 -6.76 -8.36
N SER A 155 -16.37 -6.31 -7.45
CA SER A 155 -15.00 -6.82 -7.27
C SER A 155 -14.90 -7.77 -6.09
N THR A 156 -13.81 -8.55 -6.05
CA THR A 156 -13.42 -9.35 -4.88
C THR A 156 -12.24 -8.69 -4.18
N LEU A 157 -12.41 -8.31 -2.92
CA LEU A 157 -11.33 -7.82 -2.07
C LEU A 157 -10.56 -8.99 -1.45
N LEU A 158 -9.25 -9.03 -1.68
CA LEU A 158 -8.28 -9.88 -1.02
C LEU A 158 -7.63 -9.09 0.12
N ALA A 159 -8.16 -9.27 1.34
CA ALA A 159 -7.84 -8.47 2.53
C ALA A 159 -6.78 -9.13 3.42
N PHE A 160 -6.13 -8.31 4.26
CA PHE A 160 -5.18 -8.79 5.27
C PHE A 160 -5.86 -9.57 6.39
N SER A 161 -7.07 -9.15 6.79
CA SER A 161 -7.86 -9.77 7.85
C SER A 161 -9.36 -9.65 7.57
N ALA A 162 -10.19 -10.38 8.31
CA ALA A 162 -11.64 -10.22 8.25
C ALA A 162 -12.07 -8.81 8.67
N ALA A 163 -11.42 -8.23 9.68
CA ALA A 163 -11.69 -6.87 10.13
C ALA A 163 -11.35 -5.82 9.05
N ASP A 164 -10.29 -6.04 8.28
CA ASP A 164 -9.96 -5.20 7.12
C ASP A 164 -10.97 -5.35 5.99
N ALA A 165 -11.39 -6.58 5.71
CA ALA A 165 -12.41 -6.87 4.71
C ALA A 165 -13.72 -6.12 5.03
N ASP A 166 -14.21 -6.23 6.27
CA ASP A 166 -15.41 -5.54 6.71
C ASP A 166 -15.25 -4.02 6.69
N PHE A 167 -14.10 -3.50 7.13
CA PHE A 167 -13.83 -2.08 7.13
C PHE A 167 -13.81 -1.50 5.72
N TRP A 168 -13.08 -2.10 4.78
CA TRP A 168 -12.97 -1.56 3.41
C TRP A 168 -14.26 -1.73 2.63
N ARG A 169 -14.91 -2.89 2.74
CA ARG A 169 -16.23 -3.14 2.15
C ARG A 169 -17.25 -2.13 2.64
N SER A 170 -17.16 -1.67 3.88
CA SER A 170 -18.00 -0.59 4.42
C SER A 170 -19.51 -0.86 4.22
N GLY A 171 -19.93 -2.11 4.43
CA GLY A 171 -21.32 -2.55 4.31
C GLY A 171 -21.82 -2.80 2.89
N ARG A 172 -20.97 -2.63 1.87
CA ARG A 172 -21.32 -2.92 0.47
C ARG A 172 -21.56 -4.41 0.24
N SER A 173 -22.67 -4.74 -0.42
CA SER A 173 -23.02 -6.12 -0.81
C SER A 173 -22.53 -6.51 -2.19
N ASP A 174 -22.18 -5.53 -3.03
CA ASP A 174 -21.66 -5.74 -4.39
C ASP A 174 -20.18 -6.14 -4.40
N VAL A 175 -19.52 -6.18 -3.24
CA VAL A 175 -18.12 -6.57 -3.09
C VAL A 175 -18.04 -7.86 -2.29
N THR A 176 -17.41 -8.87 -2.88
CA THR A 176 -17.05 -10.10 -2.17
C THR A 176 -15.69 -9.97 -1.51
N THR A 177 -15.38 -10.80 -0.52
CA THR A 177 -14.14 -10.69 0.26
C THR A 177 -13.52 -12.05 0.53
N ALA A 178 -12.19 -12.11 0.49
CA ALA A 178 -11.41 -13.24 0.98
C ALA A 178 -10.22 -12.73 1.81
N VAL A 179 -9.84 -13.47 2.85
CA VAL A 179 -8.68 -13.13 3.69
C VAL A 179 -7.46 -13.87 3.16
N VAL A 180 -6.45 -13.12 2.71
CA VAL A 180 -5.20 -13.66 2.16
C VAL A 180 -3.97 -13.28 2.99
N GLY A 181 -4.12 -12.39 3.97
CA GLY A 181 -2.98 -11.88 4.75
C GLY A 181 -2.17 -10.83 4.00
N SER A 182 -1.08 -10.35 4.63
CA SER A 182 -0.21 -9.33 4.05
C SER A 182 1.13 -9.94 3.66
N GLN A 183 1.47 -9.90 2.36
CA GLN A 183 2.78 -10.36 1.89
C GLN A 183 3.92 -9.61 2.59
N LEU A 184 3.76 -8.30 2.80
CA LEU A 184 4.71 -7.46 3.50
C LEU A 184 4.99 -7.97 4.93
N LEU A 185 3.93 -8.27 5.70
CA LEU A 185 4.07 -8.74 7.07
C LEU A 185 4.56 -10.19 7.13
N TRP A 186 4.13 -11.04 6.19
CA TRP A 186 4.63 -12.40 6.05
C TRP A 186 6.14 -12.39 5.79
N SER A 187 6.62 -11.62 4.82
CA SER A 187 8.05 -11.49 4.54
C SER A 187 8.83 -10.88 5.71
N ALA A 188 8.26 -9.93 6.45
CA ALA A 188 8.88 -9.37 7.64
C ALA A 188 9.04 -10.42 8.76
N ALA A 189 8.05 -11.30 8.94
CA ALA A 189 8.09 -12.39 9.92
C ALA A 189 9.14 -13.46 9.61
N GLN A 190 9.50 -13.64 8.32
CA GLN A 190 10.56 -14.58 7.92
C GLN A 190 11.98 -14.03 8.12
N ARG A 191 12.14 -12.76 8.49
CA ARG A 191 13.47 -12.19 8.69
C ARG A 191 14.11 -12.75 9.97
N PRO A 192 15.42 -13.04 9.96
CA PRO A 192 16.13 -13.40 11.18
C PRO A 192 15.94 -12.35 12.26
N ARG A 193 15.57 -12.78 13.46
CA ARG A 193 15.40 -11.89 14.60
C ARG A 193 16.77 -11.33 15.00
N ALA A 194 16.98 -10.05 14.77
CA ALA A 194 18.16 -9.36 15.22
C ALA A 194 18.02 -8.94 16.69
N ALA A 195 19.11 -9.06 17.45
CA ALA A 195 19.19 -8.44 18.76
C ALA A 195 19.12 -6.92 18.63
N LEU A 196 18.51 -6.25 19.60
CA LEU A 196 18.56 -4.80 19.67
C LEU A 196 19.99 -4.35 19.90
N THR A 197 20.46 -3.42 19.07
CA THR A 197 21.81 -2.85 19.20
C THR A 197 21.77 -1.45 19.78
N GLN A 198 20.61 -0.79 19.77
CA GLN A 198 20.39 0.52 20.39
C GLN A 198 19.05 0.60 21.14
N GLU A 199 19.09 1.14 22.36
CA GLU A 199 17.88 1.40 23.16
C GLU A 199 17.11 2.64 22.70
N ARG A 200 17.81 3.58 22.04
CA ARG A 200 17.21 4.83 21.56
C ARG A 200 16.14 4.53 20.50
N PRO A 201 14.87 4.93 20.71
CA PRO A 201 13.81 4.65 19.74
C PRO A 201 13.98 5.42 18.43
N LEU A 202 13.29 4.94 17.40
CA LEU A 202 13.12 5.58 16.11
C LEU A 202 11.67 5.99 15.92
N PHE A 203 11.42 7.27 15.65
CA PHE A 203 10.10 7.73 15.26
C PHE A 203 9.98 7.76 13.73
N LEU A 204 9.04 6.99 13.18
CA LEU A 204 8.78 6.95 11.74
C LEU A 204 7.91 8.13 11.31
N GLY A 205 8.45 8.93 10.39
CA GLY A 205 7.82 10.12 9.85
C GLY A 205 6.57 9.83 9.03
N GLN A 206 5.57 10.69 9.19
CA GLN A 206 4.30 10.64 8.46
C GLN A 206 3.80 12.04 8.06
N LEU A 207 4.69 13.03 7.91
CA LEU A 207 4.27 14.43 7.62
C LEU A 207 3.64 14.62 6.24
N HIS A 208 3.80 13.63 5.35
CA HIS A 208 3.24 13.61 4.01
C HIS A 208 1.82 13.04 3.95
N GLY A 209 1.35 12.38 5.01
CA GLY A 209 0.02 11.77 5.07
C GLY A 209 -1.09 12.82 4.98
N ALA A 210 -2.09 12.55 4.16
CA ALA A 210 -3.23 13.45 3.96
C ALA A 210 -4.34 13.23 5.01
N GLU A 211 -4.31 12.08 5.67
CA GLU A 211 -5.32 11.55 6.59
C GLU A 211 -5.29 12.29 7.93
N LEU A 212 -4.08 12.51 8.46
CA LEU A 212 -3.88 13.21 9.73
C LEU A 212 -3.46 14.66 9.48
N PRO A 213 -4.06 15.66 10.15
CA PRO A 213 -3.58 17.02 10.09
C PRO A 213 -2.08 17.11 10.43
N ARG A 214 -1.31 17.76 9.56
CA ARG A 214 0.14 17.91 9.69
C ARG A 214 0.58 18.48 11.05
N ARG A 215 -0.22 19.38 11.62
CA ARG A 215 0.02 19.93 12.97
C ARG A 215 0.05 18.84 14.04
N ILE A 216 -0.84 17.86 13.95
CA ILE A 216 -0.92 16.75 14.90
C ILE A 216 0.26 15.80 14.65
N ALA A 217 0.52 15.44 13.39
CA ALA A 217 1.68 14.59 13.05
C ALA A 217 3.01 15.19 13.55
N ALA A 218 3.22 16.50 13.34
CA ALA A 218 4.42 17.19 13.78
C ALA A 218 4.48 17.36 15.30
N ALA A 219 3.36 17.68 15.96
CA ALA A 219 3.31 17.78 17.41
C ALA A 219 3.62 16.43 18.08
N THR A 220 3.04 15.34 17.57
CA THR A 220 3.33 13.97 18.04
C THR A 220 4.80 13.62 17.90
N ALA A 221 5.35 13.72 16.68
CA ALA A 221 6.75 13.38 16.43
C ALA A 221 7.70 14.22 17.28
N GLY A 222 7.46 15.54 17.34
CA GLY A 222 8.28 16.46 18.11
C GLY A 222 8.23 16.18 19.61
N ARG A 223 7.05 15.91 20.17
CA ARG A 223 6.87 15.55 21.58
C ARG A 223 7.58 14.24 21.88
N PHE A 224 7.31 13.19 21.11
CA PHE A 224 7.93 11.88 21.30
C PHE A 224 9.46 11.94 21.26
N CYS A 225 10.04 12.60 20.24
CA CYS A 225 11.49 12.73 20.11
C CYS A 225 12.12 13.51 21.27
N ARG A 226 11.46 14.55 21.80
CA ARG A 226 11.96 15.29 22.97
C ARG A 226 11.86 14.47 24.25
N ASP A 227 10.74 13.80 24.46
CA ASP A 227 10.46 13.09 25.72
C ASP A 227 11.29 11.80 25.86
N THR A 228 11.64 11.16 24.74
CA THR A 228 12.33 9.85 24.73
C THR A 228 13.78 9.92 24.21
N GLY A 229 14.20 11.07 23.68
CA GLY A 229 15.47 11.20 22.96
C GLY A 229 15.51 10.46 21.62
N ALA A 230 14.36 10.03 21.09
CA ALA A 230 14.27 9.28 19.84
C ALA A 230 14.78 10.07 18.63
N ASP A 231 15.35 9.35 17.67
CA ASP A 231 15.70 9.90 16.38
C ASP A 231 14.46 9.94 15.48
N TYR A 232 14.32 10.99 14.65
CA TYR A 232 13.26 11.08 13.65
C TYR A 232 13.75 10.58 12.30
N ARG A 233 13.05 9.61 11.71
CA ARG A 233 13.29 9.11 10.34
C ARG A 233 12.19 9.60 9.41
N PRO A 234 12.46 10.57 8.51
CA PRO A 234 11.47 11.04 7.55
C PRO A 234 10.98 9.91 6.63
N HIS A 235 9.71 9.95 6.24
CA HIS A 235 9.26 9.13 5.12
C HIS A 235 9.91 9.61 3.81
N PRO A 236 10.23 8.71 2.84
CA PRO A 236 10.80 9.12 1.55
C PRO A 236 9.98 10.18 0.79
N ALA A 237 8.66 10.25 1.03
CA ALA A 237 7.77 11.24 0.44
C ALA A 237 7.80 12.62 1.12
N GLU A 238 8.49 12.80 2.25
CA GLU A 238 8.62 14.08 2.98
C GLU A 238 9.63 15.04 2.34
N VAL A 239 9.50 15.26 1.03
CA VAL A 239 10.42 16.08 0.24
C VAL A 239 9.93 17.50 0.03
N ASP A 240 8.69 17.83 0.41
CA ASP A 240 8.10 19.15 0.21
C ASP A 240 8.74 20.23 1.10
N ARG A 241 8.58 21.51 0.71
CA ARG A 241 9.21 22.64 1.43
C ARG A 241 8.78 22.72 2.91
N ARG A 242 7.53 22.39 3.23
CA ARG A 242 7.05 22.41 4.63
C ARG A 242 7.69 21.28 5.43
N SER A 243 7.94 20.12 4.80
CA SER A 243 8.66 18.99 5.44
C SER A 243 10.08 19.39 5.77
N ARG A 244 10.81 19.93 4.79
CA ARG A 244 12.19 20.39 4.99
C ARG A 244 12.30 21.48 6.06
N TRP A 245 11.36 22.43 6.09
CA TRP A 245 11.33 23.47 7.12
C TRP A 245 11.08 22.88 8.51
N GLN A 246 10.10 21.98 8.64
CA GLN A 246 9.83 21.28 9.91
C GLN A 246 11.04 20.49 10.40
N HIS A 247 11.71 19.75 9.50
CA HIS A 247 12.93 19.00 9.84
C HIS A 247 14.06 19.94 10.28
N ALA A 248 14.23 21.09 9.62
CA ALA A 248 15.23 22.09 10.02
C ALA A 248 14.91 22.71 11.38
N ALA A 249 13.63 22.99 11.66
CA ALA A 249 13.21 23.48 12.97
C ALA A 249 13.50 22.45 14.08
N TRP A 250 13.21 21.17 13.83
CA TRP A 250 13.53 20.08 14.77
C TRP A 250 15.02 19.89 15.00
N ARG A 251 15.86 19.99 13.96
CA ARG A 251 17.32 19.97 14.13
C ARG A 251 17.81 21.11 15.03
N ARG A 252 17.27 22.33 14.84
CA ARG A 252 17.59 23.47 15.71
C ARG A 252 17.14 23.27 17.16
N SER A 253 16.09 22.49 17.40
CA SER A 253 15.64 22.12 18.73
C SER A 253 16.29 20.85 19.28
N GLY A 254 17.40 20.37 18.68
CA GLY A 254 18.15 19.21 19.17
C GLY A 254 17.62 17.84 18.76
N ILE A 255 16.56 17.75 17.96
CA ILE A 255 16.06 16.45 17.45
C ILE A 255 16.92 16.00 16.28
N ARG A 256 17.48 14.79 16.38
CA ARG A 256 18.25 14.18 15.29
C ARG A 256 17.30 13.69 14.20
N VAL A 257 17.38 14.31 13.03
CA VAL A 257 16.64 13.90 11.83
C VAL A 257 17.59 13.13 10.91
N LEU A 258 17.37 11.82 10.80
CA LEU A 258 18.21 10.91 10.01
C LEU A 258 18.01 11.11 8.50
N ALA A 259 19.02 10.72 7.73
CA ALA A 259 18.82 10.37 6.33
C ALA A 259 17.96 9.08 6.27
N GLY A 260 17.19 8.90 5.20
CA GLY A 260 16.44 7.65 5.00
C GLY A 260 17.37 6.42 4.96
N GLY A 261 16.80 5.24 4.74
CA GLY A 261 17.56 3.98 4.71
C GLY A 261 16.66 2.80 5.02
N ASP A 262 17.19 1.58 5.01
CA ASP A 262 16.42 0.40 5.37
C ASP A 262 15.99 0.47 6.85
N LEU A 263 14.70 0.27 7.10
CA LEU A 263 14.13 0.24 8.45
C LEU A 263 14.56 -1.03 9.19
N ALA A 264 14.66 -2.16 8.48
CA ALA A 264 15.01 -3.44 9.08
C ALA A 264 16.43 -3.43 9.66
N ALA A 265 17.33 -2.65 9.07
CA ALA A 265 18.72 -2.50 9.50
C ALA A 265 18.92 -1.61 10.74
N GLN A 266 17.87 -0.96 11.27
CA GLN A 266 18.04 0.01 12.37
C GLN A 266 18.16 -0.63 13.76
N HIS A 267 17.71 -1.89 13.91
CA HIS A 267 17.82 -2.74 15.12
C HIS A 267 17.56 -2.01 16.45
N ARG A 268 16.48 -1.22 16.49
CA ARG A 268 16.09 -0.36 17.61
C ARG A 268 14.56 -0.30 17.78
N PRO A 269 14.04 0.05 18.97
CA PRO A 269 12.62 0.28 19.19
C PRO A 269 12.00 1.24 18.16
N ILE A 270 10.79 0.95 17.69
CA ILE A 270 10.10 1.73 16.66
C ILE A 270 8.82 2.36 17.23
N ALA A 271 8.57 3.63 16.90
CA ALA A 271 7.32 4.31 17.19
C ALA A 271 6.80 5.06 15.96
N SER A 272 5.49 5.17 15.82
CA SER A 272 4.86 6.00 14.80
C SER A 272 3.43 6.36 15.19
N VAL A 273 2.68 7.05 14.34
CA VAL A 273 1.24 7.28 14.59
C VAL A 273 0.41 6.13 14.05
N PHE A 274 0.57 5.79 12.77
CA PHE A 274 -0.19 4.72 12.11
C PHE A 274 0.57 4.14 10.91
N SER A 275 1.91 4.11 10.97
CA SER A 275 2.75 3.56 9.90
C SER A 275 2.70 2.04 9.86
N THR A 276 2.61 1.46 8.66
CA THR A 276 2.78 0.01 8.44
C THR A 276 4.09 -0.52 9.01
N GLY A 277 5.13 0.31 9.05
CA GLY A 277 6.43 -0.04 9.62
C GLY A 277 6.39 -0.46 11.10
N VAL A 278 5.34 -0.11 11.84
CA VAL A 278 5.12 -0.61 13.22
C VAL A 278 4.78 -2.10 13.22
N LEU A 279 3.88 -2.53 12.32
CA LEU A 279 3.52 -3.94 12.18
C LEU A 279 4.64 -4.75 11.55
N GLU A 280 5.38 -4.19 10.58
CA GLU A 280 6.56 -4.85 10.01
C GLU A 280 7.64 -5.07 11.08
N ALA A 281 7.87 -4.08 11.95
CA ALA A 281 8.80 -4.20 13.07
C ALA A 281 8.35 -5.28 14.06
N ALA A 282 7.07 -5.27 14.44
CA ALA A 282 6.50 -6.27 15.33
C ALA A 282 6.59 -7.69 14.73
N ALA A 283 6.27 -7.85 13.43
CA ALA A 283 6.41 -9.11 12.71
C ALA A 283 7.87 -9.61 12.71
N ALA A 284 8.84 -8.72 12.53
CA ALA A 284 10.27 -9.04 12.61
C ALA A 284 10.80 -9.19 14.06
N GLY A 285 9.93 -9.18 15.07
CA GLY A 285 10.31 -9.31 16.49
C GLY A 285 11.02 -8.10 17.09
N THR A 286 10.97 -6.94 16.42
CA THR A 286 11.47 -5.66 16.91
C THR A 286 10.38 -4.95 17.72
N PRO A 287 10.65 -4.51 18.97
CA PRO A 287 9.67 -3.80 19.77
C PRO A 287 9.15 -2.54 19.06
N ALA A 288 7.83 -2.43 18.92
CA ALA A 288 7.19 -1.36 18.21
C ALA A 288 5.90 -0.87 18.90
N TRP A 289 5.62 0.43 18.81
CA TRP A 289 4.45 1.05 19.42
C TRP A 289 3.86 2.14 18.54
N VAL A 290 2.67 2.59 18.91
CA VAL A 290 2.04 3.79 18.38
C VAL A 290 1.93 4.90 19.42
N THR A 291 1.86 6.15 18.96
CA THR A 291 1.54 7.29 19.81
C THR A 291 0.94 8.42 18.99
N CYS A 292 0.14 9.28 19.62
CA CYS A 292 -0.43 10.47 19.00
C CYS A 292 -0.79 11.48 20.09
N VAL A 293 -0.51 12.76 19.87
CA VAL A 293 -1.14 13.81 20.69
C VAL A 293 -2.60 13.93 20.28
N GLU A 294 -3.50 13.92 21.27
CA GLU A 294 -4.94 14.08 21.07
C GLU A 294 -5.49 13.22 19.91
N PRO A 295 -5.32 11.87 19.97
CA PRO A 295 -5.65 11.00 18.85
C PRO A 295 -7.11 11.17 18.44
N PRO A 296 -7.40 11.53 17.17
CA PRO A 296 -8.75 11.51 16.64
C PRO A 296 -9.37 10.12 16.81
N ALA A 297 -10.70 10.04 16.91
CA ALA A 297 -11.41 8.78 17.12
C ALA A 297 -11.01 7.67 16.11
N TRP A 298 -10.79 8.03 14.84
CA TRP A 298 -10.37 7.08 13.82
C TRP A 298 -8.95 6.52 14.05
N VAL A 299 -8.05 7.28 14.67
CA VAL A 299 -6.70 6.80 15.00
C VAL A 299 -6.77 5.74 16.09
N ARG A 300 -7.62 5.94 17.10
CA ARG A 300 -7.85 4.93 18.16
C ARG A 300 -8.50 3.67 17.60
N GLU A 301 -9.51 3.82 16.73
CA GLU A 301 -10.13 2.68 16.03
C GLU A 301 -9.10 1.92 15.20
N PHE A 302 -8.28 2.63 14.43
CA PHE A 302 -7.19 2.06 13.64
C PHE A 302 -6.23 1.25 14.53
N TRP A 303 -5.83 1.78 15.68
CA TRP A 303 -4.98 1.06 16.63
C TRP A 303 -5.65 -0.21 17.15
N GLY A 304 -6.93 -0.14 17.54
CA GLY A 304 -7.68 -1.31 17.99
C GLY A 304 -7.80 -2.38 16.90
N ARG A 305 -8.14 -1.99 15.67
CA ARG A 305 -8.33 -2.93 14.54
C ARG A 305 -7.05 -3.67 14.15
N TYR A 306 -5.89 -3.02 14.29
CA TYR A 306 -4.59 -3.64 14.01
C TYR A 306 -3.86 -4.16 15.25
N GLY A 307 -4.49 -4.14 16.44
CA GLY A 307 -3.88 -4.61 17.68
C GLY A 307 -2.60 -3.85 18.08
N LEU A 308 -2.54 -2.55 17.81
CA LEU A 308 -1.35 -1.71 18.03
C LEU A 308 -1.27 -1.24 19.49
N SER A 309 -0.12 -1.47 20.13
CA SER A 309 0.11 -1.05 21.52
C SER A 309 0.56 0.41 21.59
N VAL A 310 -0.03 1.18 22.51
CA VAL A 310 0.34 2.58 22.73
C VAL A 310 1.62 2.68 23.57
N TRP A 311 2.54 3.55 23.16
CA TRP A 311 3.80 3.76 23.86
C TRP A 311 3.56 4.20 25.32
N GLY A 312 4.20 3.52 26.26
CA GLY A 312 4.10 3.82 27.69
C GLY A 312 2.88 3.23 28.39
N GLU A 313 1.95 2.61 27.67
CA GLU A 313 0.72 2.02 28.24
C GLU A 313 0.78 0.49 28.37
N GLY A 314 1.85 -0.16 27.90
CA GLY A 314 1.96 -1.62 27.97
C GLY A 314 3.14 -2.21 27.18
N PRO A 315 3.14 -3.54 26.99
CA PRO A 315 4.16 -4.22 26.21
C PRO A 315 4.17 -3.76 24.74
N PRO A 316 5.25 -4.05 24.00
CA PRO A 316 5.30 -3.77 22.56
C PRO A 316 4.13 -4.39 21.81
N THR A 317 3.82 -3.82 20.64
CA THR A 317 2.84 -4.37 19.70
C THR A 317 3.18 -5.83 19.42
N PRO A 318 2.24 -6.77 19.63
CA PRO A 318 2.47 -8.18 19.35
C PRO A 318 2.69 -8.40 17.84
N ALA A 319 3.46 -9.45 17.50
CA ALA A 319 3.63 -9.84 16.11
C ALA A 319 2.26 -10.19 15.49
N PRO A 320 1.93 -9.65 14.31
CA PRO A 320 0.72 -10.06 13.59
C PRO A 320 0.73 -11.55 13.30
N LEU A 321 -0.45 -12.18 13.33
CA LEU A 321 -0.58 -13.59 12.98
C LEU A 321 -0.22 -13.80 11.51
N ALA A 322 0.83 -14.57 11.25
CA ALA A 322 1.22 -14.95 9.91
C ALA A 322 0.28 -16.05 9.38
N PRO A 323 -0.28 -15.91 8.17
CA PRO A 323 -1.07 -16.98 7.56
C PRO A 323 -0.18 -18.20 7.26
N ALA A 324 -0.79 -19.38 7.26
CA ALA A 324 -0.10 -20.63 6.94
C ALA A 324 0.37 -20.69 5.47
N LEU A 325 -0.45 -20.14 4.56
CA LEU A 325 -0.11 -19.98 3.15
C LEU A 325 0.52 -18.60 2.93
N GLU A 326 1.56 -18.54 2.10
CA GLU A 326 2.14 -17.27 1.66
C GLU A 326 1.07 -16.41 0.95
N PRO A 327 0.88 -15.14 1.34
CA PRO A 327 -0.15 -14.28 0.75
C PRO A 327 -0.05 -14.12 -0.76
N ALA A 328 1.17 -14.03 -1.32
CA ALA A 328 1.38 -13.97 -2.77
C ALA A 328 0.86 -15.24 -3.49
N ALA A 329 1.05 -16.42 -2.89
CA ALA A 329 0.51 -17.67 -3.39
C ALA A 329 -1.01 -17.71 -3.31
N ALA A 330 -1.59 -17.21 -2.21
CA ALA A 330 -3.05 -17.11 -2.05
C ALA A 330 -3.69 -16.18 -3.10
N VAL A 331 -3.04 -15.05 -3.42
CA VAL A 331 -3.49 -14.13 -4.49
C VAL A 331 -3.41 -14.81 -5.86
N ALA A 332 -2.32 -15.51 -6.16
CA ALA A 332 -2.18 -16.27 -7.41
C ALA A 332 -3.27 -17.35 -7.53
N ALA A 333 -3.50 -18.13 -6.48
CA ALA A 333 -4.52 -19.17 -6.44
C ALA A 333 -5.94 -18.60 -6.66
N ALA A 334 -6.25 -17.43 -6.08
CA ALA A 334 -7.53 -16.76 -6.30
C ALA A 334 -7.72 -16.33 -7.77
N ALA A 335 -6.66 -15.87 -8.43
CA ALA A 335 -6.70 -15.54 -9.86
C ALA A 335 -6.87 -16.80 -10.72
N LEU A 336 -6.14 -17.88 -10.41
CA LEU A 336 -6.22 -19.15 -11.13
C LEU A 336 -7.59 -19.82 -11.03
N ALA A 337 -8.22 -19.78 -9.85
CA ALA A 337 -9.56 -20.32 -9.65
C ALA A 337 -10.59 -19.68 -10.60
N ILE A 338 -10.40 -18.40 -10.96
CA ILE A 338 -11.24 -17.70 -11.96
C ILE A 338 -10.93 -18.20 -13.37
N THR A 339 -9.66 -18.44 -13.70
CA THR A 339 -9.27 -18.89 -15.04
C THR A 339 -9.67 -20.34 -15.31
N GLU A 340 -9.59 -21.21 -14.31
CA GLU A 340 -9.90 -22.65 -14.43
C GLU A 340 -11.41 -22.92 -14.33
N GLY A 341 -12.13 -22.14 -13.50
CA GLY A 341 -13.58 -22.25 -13.31
C GLY A 341 -14.44 -21.74 -14.47
N GLY A 342 -13.83 -21.27 -15.57
CA GLY A 342 -14.50 -20.83 -16.80
C GLY A 342 -14.79 -21.95 -17.81
N VAL A 343 -14.47 -23.20 -17.49
CA VAL A 343 -14.88 -24.40 -18.24
C VAL A 343 -16.05 -25.06 -17.50
N ARG A 344 -17.26 -24.53 -17.70
CA ARG A 344 -18.52 -25.28 -17.58
C ARG A 344 -19.49 -24.77 -18.62
#